data_AF-A0A6I7F823-F1
#
_entry.id   AF-A0A6I7F823-F1
#
_cell.length_a   1.000
_cell.length_b   1.000
_cell.length_c   1.000
_cell.angle_alpha   90.00
_cell.angle_beta   90.00
_cell.angle_gamma   90.00
#
_symmetry.space_group_name_H-M   'P 1'
#
loop_
_entity.id
_entity.type
_entity.pdbx_description
1 polymer ?
#
loop_
_entity_poly.entity_id
_entity_poly.type
_entity_poly.pdbx_seq_one_letter_code
_entity_poly.pdbx_strand_id
1 'polypeptide(L)'
;MTSTEDYMLLTTYYQLLFTIEEGFCYLIEANQNLEKTEGERIFNDLIYAFFQLDSSHTVLLSIVETSCVKSSIRFFDRVFREFDRLIYHNYPSAEFHHDLINRFLPLYRKWMNAIHQCMRPYVIH
;
A
#
# COMPACT_ATOMS: atom_id res chain seq x y z
N MET A 1 -0.08 -27.49 2.65
CA MET A 1 -1.43 -26.91 2.83
C MET A 1 -1.23 -25.64 3.63
N THR A 2 -1.63 -24.48 3.10
CA THR A 2 -1.70 -23.24 3.88
C THR A 2 -2.69 -23.44 5.02
N SER A 3 -2.32 -23.06 6.23
CA SER A 3 -3.24 -23.12 7.37
C SER A 3 -4.39 -22.12 7.18
N THR A 4 -5.47 -22.26 7.94
CA THR A 4 -6.56 -21.26 7.95
C THR A 4 -6.03 -19.87 8.33
N GLU A 5 -5.07 -19.81 9.25
CA GLU A 5 -4.41 -18.57 9.67
C GLU A 5 -3.61 -17.95 8.53
N ASP A 6 -2.85 -18.76 7.77
CA ASP A 6 -2.11 -18.30 6.60
C ASP A 6 -3.05 -17.74 5.53
N TYR A 7 -4.14 -18.44 5.24
CA TYR A 7 -5.13 -17.98 4.25
C TYR A 7 -5.79 -16.65 4.66
N MET A 8 -6.13 -16.51 5.94
CA MET A 8 -6.67 -15.25 6.48
C MET A 8 -5.65 -14.13 6.31
N LEU A 9 -4.38 -14.35 6.68
CA LEU A 9 -3.31 -13.37 6.53
C LEU A 9 -3.14 -12.94 5.06
N LEU A 10 -3.06 -13.90 4.14
CA LEU A 10 -2.92 -13.61 2.71
C LEU A 10 -4.09 -12.78 2.18
N THR A 11 -5.32 -13.14 2.57
CA THR A 11 -6.53 -12.43 2.14
C THR A 11 -6.59 -11.02 2.74
N THR A 12 -6.29 -10.86 4.02
CA THR A 12 -6.24 -9.55 4.69
C THR A 12 -5.18 -8.66 4.07
N TYR A 13 -3.96 -9.18 3.84
CA TYR A 13 -2.90 -8.45 3.15
C TYR A 13 -3.36 -8.01 1.75
N TYR A 14 -3.95 -8.94 0.98
CA TYR A 14 -4.44 -8.66 -0.37
C TYR A 14 -5.48 -7.52 -0.39
N GLN A 15 -6.43 -7.52 0.54
CA GLN A 15 -7.46 -6.48 0.63
C GLN A 15 -6.93 -5.14 1.15
N LEU A 16 -6.01 -5.19 2.13
CA LEU A 16 -5.39 -3.98 2.70
C LEU A 16 -4.76 -3.10 1.62
N LEU A 17 -4.15 -3.70 0.58
CA LEU A 17 -3.55 -2.92 -0.50
C LEU A 17 -4.58 -2.08 -1.28
N PHE A 18 -5.80 -2.58 -1.49
CA PHE A 18 -6.87 -1.79 -2.10
C PHE A 18 -7.33 -0.67 -1.17
N THR A 19 -7.51 -0.96 0.12
CA THR A 19 -7.90 0.05 1.11
C THR A 19 -6.86 1.19 1.21
N ILE A 20 -5.58 0.87 1.11
CA ILE A 20 -4.51 1.87 1.05
C ILE A 20 -4.62 2.72 -0.23
N GLU A 21 -4.91 2.12 -1.39
CA GLU A 21 -5.15 2.87 -2.63
C GLU A 21 -6.33 3.84 -2.48
N GLU A 22 -7.44 3.36 -1.92
CA GLU A 22 -8.63 4.17 -1.64
C GLU A 22 -8.31 5.34 -0.71
N GLY A 23 -7.48 5.11 0.31
CA GLY A 23 -6.99 6.17 1.20
C GLY A 23 -6.22 7.26 0.44
N PHE A 24 -5.33 6.89 -0.48
CA PHE A 24 -4.63 7.88 -1.32
C PHE A 24 -5.57 8.64 -2.24
N CYS A 25 -6.54 7.96 -2.86
CA CYS A 25 -7.58 8.62 -3.67
C CYS A 25 -8.41 9.59 -2.82
N TYR A 26 -8.75 9.22 -1.58
CA TYR A 26 -9.44 10.10 -0.65
C TYR A 26 -8.64 11.39 -0.40
N LEU A 27 -7.33 11.28 -0.15
CA LEU A 27 -6.47 12.46 0.07
C LEU A 27 -6.46 13.39 -1.16
N ILE A 28 -6.44 12.83 -2.37
CA ILE A 28 -6.51 13.63 -3.62
C ILE A 28 -7.84 14.39 -3.71
N GLU A 29 -8.95 13.71 -3.43
CA GLU A 29 -10.28 14.31 -3.50
C GLU A 29 -10.51 15.33 -2.38
N ALA A 30 -9.95 15.12 -1.20
CA ALA A 30 -10.08 16.04 -0.06
C ALA A 30 -9.47 17.43 -0.33
N ASN A 31 -8.49 17.52 -1.24
CA ASN A 31 -7.91 18.81 -1.65
C ASN A 31 -8.91 19.73 -2.37
N GLN A 32 -9.94 19.16 -2.98
CA GLN A 32 -10.92 19.88 -3.80
C GLN A 32 -12.31 19.90 -3.17
N ASN A 33 -12.53 19.11 -2.12
CA ASN A 33 -13.83 18.95 -1.47
C ASN A 33 -13.75 19.25 0.03
N LEU A 34 -14.26 20.41 0.42
CA LEU A 34 -14.29 20.87 1.82
C LEU A 34 -15.15 19.99 2.74
N GLU A 35 -16.04 19.15 2.21
CA GLU A 35 -16.82 18.19 3.00
C GLU A 35 -15.97 16.99 3.46
N LYS A 36 -14.78 16.78 2.88
CA LYS A 36 -13.85 15.74 3.28
C LYS A 36 -12.91 16.24 4.37
N THR A 37 -13.34 16.10 5.61
CA THR A 37 -12.64 16.62 6.80
C THR A 37 -11.56 15.70 7.36
N GLU A 38 -11.51 14.45 6.91
CA GLU A 38 -10.71 13.41 7.57
C GLU A 38 -9.29 13.24 7.00
N GLY A 39 -8.83 14.18 6.16
CA GLY A 39 -7.58 14.07 5.41
C GLY A 39 -6.36 13.77 6.29
N GLU A 40 -6.17 14.51 7.38
CA GLU A 40 -5.04 14.30 8.30
C GLU A 40 -5.10 12.94 8.98
N ARG A 41 -6.29 12.50 9.39
CA ARG A 41 -6.48 11.19 10.02
C ARG A 41 -6.16 10.07 9.03
N ILE A 42 -6.71 10.14 7.82
CA ILE A 42 -6.44 9.17 6.75
C ILE A 42 -4.95 9.13 6.40
N PHE A 43 -4.29 10.29 6.34
CA PHE A 43 -2.85 10.32 6.06
C PHE A 43 -2.04 9.63 7.16
N ASN A 44 -2.35 9.88 8.43
CA ASN A 44 -1.72 9.18 9.55
C ASN A 44 -1.99 7.66 9.50
N ASP A 45 -3.23 7.24 9.22
CA ASP A 45 -3.60 5.83 9.08
C ASP A 45 -2.79 5.15 7.96
N LEU A 46 -2.56 5.84 6.84
CA LEU A 46 -1.71 5.35 5.74
C LEU A 46 -0.24 5.19 6.16
N ILE A 47 0.29 6.11 6.99
CA ILE A 47 1.65 5.98 7.54
C ILE A 47 1.76 4.67 8.33
N TYR A 48 0.82 4.42 9.25
CA TYR A 48 0.80 3.17 10.02
C TYR A 48 0.65 1.94 9.12
N ALA A 49 -0.23 1.99 8.12
CA ALA A 49 -0.46 0.89 7.21
C ALA A 49 0.81 0.51 6.42
N PHE A 50 1.61 1.49 6.00
CA PHE A 50 2.87 1.24 5.30
C PHE A 50 3.92 0.54 6.17
N PHE A 51 4.04 0.91 7.44
CA PHE A 51 4.90 0.20 8.38
C PHE A 51 4.43 -1.24 8.64
N GLN A 52 3.11 -1.46 8.69
CA GLN A 52 2.55 -2.81 8.83
C GLN A 52 2.76 -3.67 7.58
N LEU A 53 2.68 -3.07 6.38
CA LEU A 53 3.04 -3.78 5.14
C LEU A 53 4.49 -4.25 5.19
N ASP A 54 5.41 -3.35 5.51
CA ASP A 54 6.84 -3.67 5.58
C ASP A 54 7.13 -4.81 6.57
N SER A 55 6.58 -4.72 7.79
CA SER A 55 6.78 -5.73 8.83
C SER A 55 6.18 -7.10 8.46
N SER A 56 5.09 -7.11 7.69
CA SER A 56 4.41 -8.34 7.27
C SER A 56 5.14 -9.12 6.17
N HIS A 57 6.04 -8.50 5.41
CA HIS A 57 6.69 -9.12 4.25
C HIS A 57 7.50 -10.38 4.59
N THR A 58 8.11 -10.43 5.77
CA THR A 58 8.84 -11.64 6.22
C THR A 58 7.89 -12.82 6.40
N VAL A 59 6.73 -12.59 7.01
CA VAL A 59 5.71 -13.62 7.19
C VAL A 59 5.11 -14.02 5.85
N LEU A 60 4.79 -13.04 5.00
CA LEU A 60 4.27 -13.28 3.65
C LEU A 60 5.20 -14.21 2.83
N LEU A 61 6.52 -14.03 2.94
CA LEU A 61 7.51 -14.90 2.29
C LEU A 61 7.58 -16.32 2.84
N SER A 62 7.32 -16.49 4.14
CA SER A 62 7.25 -17.84 4.74
C SER A 62 6.04 -18.64 4.28
N ILE A 63 4.96 -17.95 3.88
CA ILE A 63 3.71 -18.56 3.42
C ILE A 63 3.75 -18.80 1.90
N VAL A 64 4.15 -17.78 1.12
CA VAL A 64 4.15 -17.82 -0.35
C VAL A 64 5.57 -17.65 -0.89
N GLU A 65 6.31 -18.76 -0.89
CA GLU A 65 7.72 -18.76 -1.28
C GLU A 65 7.94 -18.84 -2.80
N THR A 66 7.39 -17.88 -3.54
CA THR A 66 7.60 -17.79 -5.00
C THR A 66 8.60 -16.71 -5.37
N SER A 67 9.29 -16.90 -6.50
CA SER A 67 10.16 -15.85 -7.09
C SER A 67 9.39 -14.58 -7.43
N CYS A 68 8.10 -14.71 -7.76
CA CYS A 68 7.19 -13.60 -8.02
C CYS A 68 7.02 -12.72 -6.78
N VAL A 69 6.58 -13.30 -5.65
CA VAL A 69 6.40 -12.56 -4.39
C VAL A 69 7.71 -11.98 -3.88
N LYS A 70 8.81 -12.75 -3.93
CA LYS A 70 10.17 -12.27 -3.57
C LYS A 70 10.56 -11.02 -4.37
N SER A 71 10.31 -11.01 -5.67
CA SER A 71 10.63 -9.87 -6.54
C SER A 71 9.72 -8.66 -6.26
N SER A 72 8.44 -8.90 -6.01
CA SER A 72 7.48 -7.83 -5.66
C SER A 72 7.78 -7.20 -4.30
N ILE A 73 8.21 -7.98 -3.30
CA ILE A 73 8.65 -7.46 -2.00
C ILE A 73 9.92 -6.61 -2.16
N ARG A 74 10.91 -7.04 -2.96
CA ARG A 74 12.08 -6.19 -3.27
C ARG A 74 11.70 -4.91 -4.02
N PHE A 75 10.64 -4.95 -4.83
CA PHE A 75 10.12 -3.74 -5.48
C PHE A 75 9.48 -2.79 -4.44
N PHE A 76 8.90 -3.30 -3.36
CA PHE A 76 8.36 -2.48 -2.29
C PHE A 76 9.41 -1.58 -1.65
N ASP A 77 10.67 -1.99 -1.52
CA ASP A 77 11.75 -1.12 -1.00
C ASP A 77 11.81 0.24 -1.73
N ARG A 78 11.53 0.25 -3.03
CA ARG A 78 11.44 1.48 -3.81
C ARG A 78 10.17 2.26 -3.50
N VAL A 79 9.03 1.58 -3.38
CA VAL A 79 7.74 2.21 -3.01
C VAL A 79 7.86 2.86 -1.64
N PHE A 80 8.41 2.16 -0.65
CA PHE A 80 8.60 2.63 0.71
C PHE A 80 9.51 3.87 0.77
N ARG A 81 10.62 3.88 0.02
CA ARG A 81 11.46 5.09 -0.07
C ARG A 81 10.75 6.29 -0.68
N GLU A 82 9.86 6.07 -1.65
CA GLU A 82 9.07 7.17 -2.22
C GLU A 82 7.93 7.60 -1.30
N PHE A 83 7.40 6.68 -0.48
CA PHE A 83 6.45 7.01 0.59
C PHE A 83 7.11 7.84 1.69
N ASP A 84 8.32 7.47 2.12
CA ASP A 84 9.11 8.23 3.09
C ASP A 84 9.33 9.67 2.61
N ARG A 85 9.67 9.85 1.33
CA ARG A 85 9.74 11.18 0.66
C ARG A 85 8.43 11.94 0.75
N LEU A 86 7.30 11.27 0.52
CA LEU A 86 5.97 11.88 0.60
C LEU A 86 5.67 12.37 2.03
N ILE A 87 6.10 11.63 3.06
CA ILE A 87 5.93 11.98 4.48
C ILE A 87 6.71 13.26 4.88
N TYR A 88 7.82 13.57 4.21
CA TYR A 88 8.55 14.82 4.49
C TYR A 88 7.79 16.09 4.10
N HIS A 89 6.77 15.99 3.25
CA HIS A 89 5.90 17.12 2.93
C HIS A 89 4.85 17.29 4.03
N ASN A 90 4.58 18.55 4.40
CA ASN A 90 3.44 18.85 5.27
C ASN A 90 2.15 18.51 4.53
N TYR A 91 1.26 17.75 5.16
CA TYR A 91 -0.11 17.59 4.68
C TYR A 91 -1.03 18.61 5.38
N PRO A 92 -1.97 19.27 4.68
CA PRO A 92 -2.09 19.35 3.22
C PRO A 92 -1.17 20.45 2.65
N SER A 93 -0.40 20.15 1.59
CA SER A 93 0.38 21.14 0.84
C SER A 93 0.35 20.86 -0.66
N ALA A 94 0.63 21.90 -1.47
CA ALA A 94 0.67 21.77 -2.92
C ALA A 94 1.76 20.78 -3.37
N GLU A 95 2.91 20.79 -2.68
CA GLU A 95 4.02 19.86 -2.90
C GLU A 95 3.60 18.42 -2.59
N PHE A 96 2.94 18.19 -1.44
CA PHE A 96 2.39 16.87 -1.10
C PHE A 96 1.45 16.36 -2.19
N HIS A 97 0.50 17.18 -2.63
CA HIS A 97 -0.47 16.77 -3.65
C HIS A 97 0.20 16.50 -5.00
N HIS A 98 1.16 17.34 -5.39
CA HIS A 98 1.90 17.15 -6.61
C HIS A 98 2.67 15.82 -6.61
N ASP A 99 3.41 15.52 -5.54
CA ASP A 99 4.21 14.30 -5.44
C ASP A 99 3.33 13.06 -5.25
N LEU A 100 2.23 13.16 -4.50
CA LEU A 100 1.25 12.08 -4.37
C LEU A 100 0.72 11.65 -5.75
N ILE A 101 0.24 12.59 -6.56
CA ILE A 101 -0.43 12.31 -7.83
C ILE A 101 0.56 11.88 -8.91
N ASN A 102 1.65 12.63 -9.08
CA ASN A 102 2.52 12.49 -10.26
C ASN A 102 3.62 11.46 -10.07
N ARG A 103 3.92 11.09 -8.83
CA ARG A 103 5.10 10.29 -8.52
C ARG A 103 4.79 9.07 -7.68
N PHE A 104 4.18 9.27 -6.51
CA PHE A 104 4.00 8.19 -5.55
C PHE A 104 2.87 7.24 -5.93
N LEU A 105 1.64 7.73 -6.16
CA LEU A 105 0.48 6.89 -6.43
C LEU A 105 0.64 6.00 -7.68
N PRO A 106 1.20 6.49 -8.81
CA PRO A 106 1.48 5.63 -9.96
C PRO A 106 2.47 4.50 -9.65
N LEU A 107 3.49 4.78 -8.83
CA LEU A 107 4.47 3.78 -8.40
C LEU A 107 3.84 2.74 -7.48
N TYR A 108 3.05 3.18 -6.51
CA TYR A 108 2.30 2.32 -5.61
C TYR A 108 1.38 1.38 -6.39
N ARG A 109 0.55 1.91 -7.29
CA ARG A 109 -0.34 1.11 -8.14
C ARG A 109 0.40 0.07 -8.97
N LYS A 110 1.56 0.44 -9.52
CA LYS A 110 2.39 -0.51 -10.28
C LYS A 110 2.87 -1.67 -9.41
N TRP A 111 3.30 -1.39 -8.18
CA TRP A 111 3.72 -2.41 -7.23
C TRP A 111 2.55 -3.27 -6.74
N MET A 112 1.45 -2.63 -6.33
CA MET A 112 0.23 -3.29 -5.86
C MET A 112 -0.27 -4.30 -6.90
N ASN A 113 -0.39 -3.89 -8.17
CA ASN A 113 -0.79 -4.78 -9.25
C ASN A 113 0.17 -5.96 -9.41
N ALA A 114 1.48 -5.75 -9.29
CA ALA A 114 2.48 -6.81 -9.41
C ALA A 114 2.35 -7.85 -8.27
N ILE A 115 2.21 -7.40 -7.01
CA ILE A 115 2.07 -8.33 -5.88
C ILE A 115 0.71 -9.01 -5.86
N HIS A 116 -0.38 -8.32 -6.24
CA HIS A 116 -1.70 -8.93 -6.40
C HIS A 116 -1.68 -10.04 -7.46
N GLN A 117 -1.05 -9.81 -8.61
CA GLN A 117 -0.90 -10.86 -9.63
C GLN A 117 -0.17 -12.09 -9.09
N CYS A 118 0.89 -11.91 -8.31
CA CYS A 118 1.60 -13.01 -7.66
C CYS A 118 0.74 -13.76 -6.63
N MET A 119 -0.09 -13.03 -5.88
CA MET A 119 -0.87 -13.59 -4.77
C MET A 119 -2.22 -14.17 -5.19
N ARG A 120 -2.78 -13.74 -6.33
CA ARG A 120 -4.11 -14.13 -6.81
C ARG A 120 -4.41 -15.64 -6.73
N PRO A 121 -3.49 -16.56 -7.10
CA PRO A 121 -3.73 -18.00 -6.99
C PRO A 121 -3.94 -18.54 -5.57
N TYR A 122 -3.56 -17.75 -4.55
CA TYR A 122 -3.59 -18.15 -3.14
C TYR A 122 -4.75 -17.53 -2.35
N VAL A 123 -5.47 -16.56 -2.93
CA VAL A 123 -6.53 -15.78 -2.25
C VAL A 123 -7.87 -15.79 -2.98
N ILE A 124 -7.91 -16.14 -4.27
CA ILE A 124 -9.15 -16.24 -5.05
C ILE A 124 -9.27 -17.70 -5.51
N HIS A 125 -10.34 -18.36 -5.08
CA HIS A 125 -10.70 -19.72 -5.47
C HIS A 125 -11.90 -19.71 -6.41
#